data_AF-A0A962IC29-F1
#
_entry.id   AF-A0A962IC29-F1
#
_cell.length_a   1.000
_cell.length_b   1.000
_cell.length_c   1.000
_cell.angle_alpha   90.00
_cell.angle_beta   90.00
_cell.angle_gamma   90.00
#
_symmetry.space_group_name_H-M   'P 1'
#
loop_
_entity.id
_entity.type
_entity.pdbx_description
1 polymer ?
#
loop_
_entity_poly.entity_id
_entity_poly.type
_entity_poly.pdbx_seq_one_letter_code
_entity_poly.pdbx_strand_id
1 'polypeptide(L)'
;YTIVASNAGPSAAPGTSVSDSFPTALTGATWTCTAAGGAVCPAPSGTGAIAALVDLPVGDSVTFSATGTVAADATGSLTNTATAAVGSGITDPAPGNNSATDTDTLNPTGDLVITKTDGLTDAVPGSAITYSIVATNTGPSTVTGASVVDTLPVGLVGATWSCTADPGSACPASGSGGINASVTLAPGDTA
;
A
#
# COMPACT_ATOMS: atom_id res chain seq x y z
N TYR A 1 -12.59 0.69 4.15
CA TYR A 1 -13.54 -0.27 4.74
C TYR A 1 -14.73 0.45 5.34
N THR A 2 -15.92 -0.16 5.26
CA THR A 2 -17.12 0.26 5.98
C THR A 2 -17.56 -0.87 6.90
N ILE A 3 -17.58 -0.62 8.20
CA ILE A 3 -17.87 -1.63 9.23
C ILE A 3 -19.13 -1.20 9.95
N VAL A 4 -20.13 -2.07 10.01
CA VAL A 4 -21.40 -1.78 10.69
C VAL A 4 -21.55 -2.75 11.86
N ALA A 5 -21.64 -2.20 13.07
CA ALA A 5 -22.03 -2.97 14.26
C ALA A 5 -23.47 -2.60 14.61
N SER A 6 -24.34 -3.60 14.74
CA SER A 6 -25.77 -3.40 15.00
C SER A 6 -26.24 -4.34 16.08
N ASN A 7 -27.28 -3.93 16.82
CA ASN A 7 -27.88 -4.75 17.86
C ASN A 7 -29.30 -5.15 17.46
N ALA A 8 -29.49 -6.43 17.10
CA ALA A 8 -30.80 -6.98 16.76
C ALA A 8 -31.68 -7.30 18.00
N GLY A 9 -31.18 -7.04 19.21
CA GLY A 9 -31.90 -7.25 20.47
C GLY A 9 -31.55 -8.58 21.17
N PRO A 10 -32.32 -8.95 22.21
CA PRO A 10 -33.52 -8.28 22.71
C PRO A 10 -33.26 -7.13 23.70
N SER A 11 -32.01 -6.89 24.08
CA SER A 11 -31.65 -5.87 25.08
C SER A 11 -30.58 -4.92 24.54
N ALA A 12 -30.54 -3.70 25.07
CA ALA A 12 -29.49 -2.76 24.73
C ALA A 12 -28.12 -3.32 25.17
N ALA A 13 -27.08 -2.99 24.40
CA ALA A 13 -25.72 -3.43 24.64
C ALA A 13 -24.80 -2.19 24.83
N PRO A 14 -24.87 -1.52 25.98
CA PRO A 14 -23.97 -0.41 26.29
C PRO A 14 -22.53 -0.91 26.48
N GLY A 15 -21.56 -0.07 26.12
CA GLY A 15 -20.14 -0.40 26.24
C GLY A 15 -19.71 -1.61 25.40
N THR A 16 -20.37 -1.86 24.26
CA THR A 16 -19.94 -2.87 23.30
C THR A 16 -18.59 -2.43 22.73
N SER A 17 -17.58 -3.30 22.79
CA SER A 17 -16.31 -3.04 22.15
C SER A 17 -16.41 -3.38 20.66
N VAL A 18 -15.90 -2.50 19.82
CA VAL A 18 -15.65 -2.75 18.40
C VAL A 18 -14.16 -2.63 18.19
N SER A 19 -13.56 -3.67 17.62
CA SER A 19 -12.13 -3.72 17.36
C SER A 19 -11.84 -4.13 15.92
N ASP A 20 -10.89 -3.44 15.30
CA ASP A 20 -10.41 -3.74 13.96
C ASP A 20 -8.93 -3.37 13.85
N SER A 21 -8.10 -4.37 13.54
CA SER A 21 -6.68 -4.19 13.28
C SER A 21 -6.44 -4.24 11.78
N PHE A 22 -6.16 -3.07 11.20
CA PHE A 22 -5.92 -2.98 9.77
C PHE A 22 -4.65 -3.73 9.35
N PRO A 23 -4.65 -4.35 8.16
CA PRO A 23 -3.46 -5.00 7.61
C PRO A 23 -2.27 -4.05 7.54
N THR A 24 -1.06 -4.56 7.76
CA THR A 24 0.17 -3.74 7.67
C THR A 24 0.40 -3.13 6.30
N ALA A 25 -0.16 -3.74 5.24
CA ALA A 25 -0.16 -3.19 3.89
C ALA A 25 -1.03 -1.92 3.75
N LEU A 26 -1.96 -1.64 4.67
CA LEU A 26 -2.72 -0.40 4.73
C LEU A 26 -2.03 0.60 5.65
N THR A 27 -1.47 1.66 5.08
CA THR A 27 -0.75 2.70 5.80
C THR A 27 -1.62 3.94 6.04
N GLY A 28 -1.29 4.72 7.06
CA GLY A 28 -1.97 5.99 7.34
C GLY A 28 -3.47 5.83 7.66
N ALA A 29 -3.87 4.69 8.20
CA ALA A 29 -5.28 4.40 8.46
C ALA A 29 -5.90 5.45 9.39
N THR A 30 -7.04 5.98 9.00
CA THR A 30 -7.91 6.86 9.78
C THR A 30 -9.33 6.36 9.68
N TRP A 31 -10.14 6.66 10.69
CA TRP A 31 -11.54 6.24 10.71
C TRP A 31 -12.45 7.28 11.33
N THR A 32 -13.72 7.25 10.94
CA THR A 32 -14.82 7.98 11.57
C THR A 32 -15.88 7.00 12.07
N CYS A 33 -16.68 7.39 13.06
CA CYS A 33 -17.80 6.63 13.60
C CYS A 33 -19.06 7.49 13.52
N THR A 34 -20.10 6.96 12.88
CA THR A 34 -21.42 7.58 12.79
C THR A 34 -22.46 6.68 13.44
N ALA A 35 -23.26 7.24 14.35
CA ALA A 35 -24.34 6.52 14.99
C ALA A 35 -25.65 6.69 14.20
N ALA A 36 -26.49 5.65 14.21
CA ALA A 36 -27.85 5.68 13.71
C ALA A 36 -28.84 5.37 14.85
N GLY A 37 -30.00 6.01 14.83
CA GLY A 37 -30.99 5.88 15.91
C GLY A 37 -30.50 6.48 17.22
N GLY A 38 -30.65 5.75 18.31
CA GLY A 38 -30.16 6.10 19.65
C GLY A 38 -28.76 5.58 19.98
N ALA A 39 -28.07 4.97 19.01
CA ALA A 39 -26.69 4.52 19.22
C ALA A 39 -25.73 5.68 19.52
N VAL A 40 -24.59 5.37 20.13
CA VAL A 40 -23.59 6.38 20.50
C VAL A 40 -22.20 5.95 20.03
N CYS A 41 -21.50 6.88 19.38
CA CYS A 41 -20.06 6.82 19.11
C CYS A 41 -19.34 7.83 20.04
N PRO A 42 -18.86 7.42 21.23
CA PRO A 42 -18.10 8.30 22.12
C PRO A 42 -16.84 8.88 21.46
N ALA A 43 -16.18 8.09 20.61
CA ALA A 43 -15.10 8.54 19.75
C ALA A 43 -15.62 8.67 18.30
N PRO A 44 -15.86 9.90 17.79
CA PRO A 44 -16.39 10.10 16.44
C PRO A 44 -15.35 9.88 15.34
N SER A 45 -14.06 9.82 15.70
CA SER A 45 -12.96 9.52 14.78
C SER A 45 -11.71 9.05 15.52
N GLY A 46 -10.75 8.48 14.77
CA GLY A 46 -9.45 8.08 15.26
C GLY A 46 -8.45 7.75 14.15
N THR A 47 -7.24 7.38 14.56
CA THR A 47 -6.15 6.96 13.68
C THR A 47 -5.65 5.57 14.09
N GLY A 48 -5.08 4.85 13.13
CA GLY A 48 -4.66 3.47 13.33
C GLY A 48 -5.83 2.52 13.55
N ALA A 49 -5.63 1.47 14.33
CA ALA A 49 -6.64 0.46 14.63
C ALA A 49 -7.90 1.05 15.29
N ILE A 50 -9.05 0.42 15.06
CA ILE A 50 -10.26 0.71 15.80
C ILE A 50 -10.19 -0.06 17.12
N ALA A 51 -10.36 0.66 18.23
CA ALA A 51 -10.52 0.11 19.56
C ALA A 51 -11.52 1.00 20.32
N ALA A 52 -12.78 0.92 19.91
CA ALA A 52 -13.84 1.82 20.36
C ALA A 52 -14.83 1.10 21.27
N LEU A 53 -15.40 1.84 22.22
CA LEU A 53 -16.59 1.42 22.97
C LEU A 53 -17.78 2.19 22.40
N VAL A 54 -18.88 1.50 22.15
CA VAL A 54 -20.11 2.07 21.60
C VAL A 54 -21.32 1.60 22.40
N ASP A 55 -22.38 2.41 22.39
CA ASP A 55 -23.66 2.03 22.95
C ASP A 55 -24.62 1.68 21.83
N LEU A 56 -25.19 0.48 21.88
CA LEU A 56 -26.10 -0.02 20.86
C LEU A 56 -27.46 -0.37 21.47
N PRO A 57 -28.46 0.54 21.41
CA PRO A 57 -29.84 0.19 21.69
C PRO A 57 -30.38 -0.85 20.71
N VAL A 58 -31.51 -1.46 21.06
CA VAL A 58 -32.15 -2.49 20.23
C VAL A 58 -32.64 -1.88 18.92
N GLY A 59 -32.24 -2.46 17.79
CA GLY A 59 -32.59 -2.03 16.44
C GLY A 59 -31.65 -0.97 15.85
N ASP A 60 -30.69 -0.48 16.64
CA ASP A 60 -29.79 0.59 16.24
C ASP A 60 -28.39 0.07 15.84
N SER A 61 -27.60 0.95 15.24
CA SER A 61 -26.27 0.63 14.72
C SER A 61 -25.29 1.79 14.77
N VAL A 62 -24.00 1.46 14.78
CA VAL A 62 -22.91 2.39 14.47
C VAL A 62 -22.21 1.94 13.18
N THR A 63 -21.71 2.90 12.43
CA THR A 63 -20.93 2.66 11.21
C THR A 63 -19.55 3.30 11.36
N PHE A 64 -18.50 2.49 11.24
CA PHE A 64 -17.14 2.97 11.09
C PHE A 64 -16.77 3.06 9.61
N SER A 65 -16.28 4.22 9.18
CA SER A 65 -15.70 4.42 7.85
C SER A 65 -14.20 4.59 7.99
N ALA A 66 -13.44 3.59 7.54
CA ALA A 66 -11.99 3.56 7.62
C ALA A 66 -11.34 3.76 6.24
N THR A 67 -10.36 4.66 6.17
CA THR A 67 -9.60 5.01 4.98
C THR A 67 -8.10 4.88 5.24
N GLY A 68 -7.35 4.47 4.23
CA GLY A 68 -5.89 4.41 4.29
C GLY A 68 -5.32 4.20 2.89
N THR A 69 -4.00 4.13 2.78
CA THR A 69 -3.29 3.94 1.52
C THR A 69 -2.65 2.56 1.51
N VAL A 70 -3.00 1.74 0.52
CA VAL A 70 -2.31 0.46 0.30
C VAL A 70 -0.88 0.75 -0.15
N ALA A 71 0.11 0.12 0.49
CA ALA A 71 1.51 0.30 0.17
C ALA A 71 1.79 -0.09 -1.30
N ALA A 72 2.62 0.69 -1.99
CA ALA A 72 2.87 0.51 -3.42
C ALA A 72 3.59 -0.80 -3.76
N ASP A 73 4.26 -1.41 -2.79
CA ASP A 73 4.95 -2.70 -2.88
C ASP A 73 4.11 -3.87 -2.33
N ALA A 74 2.87 -3.63 -1.91
CA ALA A 74 1.99 -4.67 -1.39
C ALA A 74 1.63 -5.68 -2.49
N THR A 75 1.67 -6.97 -2.13
CA THR A 75 1.33 -8.10 -3.00
C THR A 75 0.41 -9.08 -2.28
N GLY A 76 -0.20 -10.01 -3.01
CA GLY A 76 -1.06 -11.03 -2.42
C GLY A 76 -2.47 -10.53 -2.16
N SER A 77 -2.99 -10.71 -0.94
CA SER A 77 -4.33 -10.31 -0.55
C SER A 77 -4.33 -9.33 0.62
N LEU A 78 -5.23 -8.36 0.59
CA LEU A 78 -5.50 -7.44 1.69
C LEU A 78 -6.72 -7.96 2.46
N THR A 79 -6.50 -8.54 3.64
CA THR A 79 -7.56 -9.15 4.46
C THR A 79 -7.76 -8.39 5.75
N ASN A 80 -8.93 -7.79 5.94
CA ASN A 80 -9.30 -7.03 7.14
C ASN A 80 -10.37 -7.76 7.95
N THR A 81 -10.29 -7.75 9.28
CA THR A 81 -11.29 -8.38 10.15
C THR A 81 -11.68 -7.47 11.30
N ALA A 82 -12.95 -7.09 11.34
CA ALA A 82 -13.54 -6.35 12.44
C ALA A 82 -14.32 -7.31 13.35
N THR A 83 -14.26 -7.06 14.65
CA THR A 83 -15.00 -7.84 15.65
C THR A 83 -15.75 -6.92 16.62
N ALA A 84 -16.86 -7.41 17.15
CA ALA A 84 -17.61 -6.79 18.22
C ALA A 84 -17.66 -7.72 19.45
N ALA A 85 -17.67 -7.15 20.65
CA ALA A 85 -17.97 -7.91 21.86
C ALA A 85 -18.84 -7.08 22.80
N VAL A 86 -19.94 -7.67 23.26
CA VAL A 86 -20.85 -7.02 24.20
C VAL A 86 -20.15 -6.73 25.54
N GLY A 87 -20.61 -5.66 26.21
CA GLY A 87 -20.10 -5.27 27.52
C GLY A 87 -20.34 -6.32 28.62
N SER A 88 -19.72 -6.11 29.78
CA SER A 88 -19.85 -7.02 30.92
C SER A 88 -21.29 -7.14 31.42
N GLY A 89 -21.70 -8.36 31.77
CA GLY A 89 -23.06 -8.64 32.25
C GLY A 89 -24.12 -8.79 31.15
N ILE A 90 -23.75 -8.59 29.88
CA ILE A 90 -24.61 -8.89 28.72
C ILE A 90 -24.18 -10.22 28.09
N THR A 91 -25.15 -11.03 27.70
CA THR A 91 -24.91 -12.26 26.92
C THR A 91 -25.44 -12.06 25.52
N ASP A 92 -24.57 -12.24 24.53
CA ASP A 92 -24.99 -12.32 23.13
C ASP A 92 -25.47 -13.75 22.82
N PRO A 93 -26.73 -13.94 22.40
CA PRO A 93 -27.26 -15.26 22.04
C PRO A 93 -26.71 -15.81 20.72
N ALA A 94 -26.07 -15.00 19.87
CA ALA A 94 -25.61 -15.37 18.54
C ALA A 94 -24.16 -14.91 18.25
N PRO A 95 -23.17 -15.19 19.11
CA PRO A 95 -21.83 -14.59 19.03
C PRO A 95 -21.05 -14.90 17.75
N GLY A 96 -21.49 -15.87 16.94
CA GLY A 96 -20.88 -16.21 15.66
C GLY A 96 -21.03 -15.13 14.58
N ASN A 97 -21.92 -14.14 14.76
CA ASN A 97 -22.08 -13.01 13.84
C ASN A 97 -21.29 -11.75 14.26
N ASN A 98 -20.50 -11.82 15.33
CA ASN A 98 -19.72 -10.71 15.86
C ASN A 98 -18.35 -10.53 15.20
N SER A 99 -18.12 -11.18 14.06
CA SER A 99 -16.89 -11.05 13.29
C SER A 99 -17.23 -10.96 11.81
N ALA A 100 -16.61 -10.02 11.12
CA ALA A 100 -16.73 -9.85 9.68
C ALA A 100 -15.34 -9.67 9.07
N THR A 101 -15.07 -10.44 8.01
CA THR A 101 -13.81 -10.40 7.28
C THR A 101 -14.08 -10.00 5.84
N ASP A 102 -13.29 -9.03 5.35
CA ASP A 102 -13.26 -8.61 3.96
C ASP A 102 -11.89 -8.95 3.37
N THR A 103 -11.83 -9.37 2.11
CA THR A 103 -10.57 -9.77 1.47
C THR A 103 -10.53 -9.36 0.01
N ASP A 104 -9.58 -8.48 -0.30
CA ASP A 104 -9.29 -8.03 -1.65
C ASP A 104 -8.04 -8.71 -2.19
N THR A 105 -8.05 -9.10 -3.46
CA THR A 105 -6.83 -9.52 -4.16
C THR A 105 -6.12 -8.29 -4.70
N LEU A 106 -4.81 -8.18 -4.44
CA LEU A 106 -3.99 -7.09 -4.94
C LEU A 106 -3.41 -7.47 -6.32
N ASN A 107 -3.57 -6.56 -7.28
CA ASN A 107 -3.04 -6.68 -8.64
C ASN A 107 -2.09 -5.52 -8.95
N PRO A 108 -0.82 -5.56 -8.50
CA PRO A 108 0.15 -4.50 -8.75
C PRO A 108 0.38 -4.27 -10.25
N THR A 109 0.48 -3.00 -10.65
CA THR A 109 0.76 -2.61 -12.03
C THR A 109 1.87 -1.57 -12.08
N GLY A 110 2.82 -1.78 -12.99
CA GLY A 110 3.90 -0.83 -13.30
C GLY A 110 3.77 -0.33 -14.74
N ASP A 111 4.36 0.82 -15.00
CA ASP A 111 4.49 1.39 -16.35
C ASP A 111 5.92 1.90 -16.48
N LEU A 112 6.74 1.22 -17.30
CA LEU A 112 8.18 1.49 -17.36
C LEU A 112 8.52 2.29 -18.62
N VAL A 113 9.26 3.38 -18.42
CA VAL A 113 9.82 4.21 -19.47
C VAL A 113 11.33 4.17 -19.38
N ILE A 114 12.02 4.12 -20.51
CA ILE A 114 13.48 4.19 -20.56
C ILE A 114 13.94 5.20 -21.61
N THR A 115 14.94 6.00 -21.27
CA THR A 115 15.59 6.92 -22.19
C THR A 115 17.10 6.69 -22.20
N LYS A 116 17.75 6.98 -23.33
CA LYS A 116 19.20 6.91 -23.48
C LYS A 116 19.68 8.08 -24.33
N THR A 117 20.68 8.82 -23.85
CA THR A 117 21.27 9.94 -24.58
C THR A 117 22.71 10.18 -24.14
N ASP A 118 23.57 10.59 -25.05
CA ASP A 118 24.90 11.14 -24.77
C ASP A 118 24.91 12.68 -24.86
N GLY A 119 23.81 13.29 -25.29
CA GLY A 119 23.69 14.73 -25.53
C GLY A 119 24.48 15.23 -26.74
N LEU A 120 25.02 14.35 -27.58
CA LEU A 120 25.85 14.70 -28.73
C LEU A 120 25.19 14.25 -30.04
N THR A 121 25.50 14.96 -31.13
CA THR A 121 25.13 14.52 -32.49
C THR A 121 26.22 13.68 -33.15
N ASP A 122 27.47 13.90 -32.73
CA ASP A 122 28.67 13.32 -33.33
C ASP A 122 29.64 12.87 -32.23
N ALA A 123 30.23 11.68 -32.42
CA ALA A 123 31.26 11.14 -31.55
C ALA A 123 32.62 11.21 -32.27
N VAL A 124 33.65 11.72 -31.59
CA VAL A 124 35.02 11.80 -32.12
C VAL A 124 35.79 10.52 -31.76
N PRO A 125 36.30 9.77 -32.76
CA PRO A 125 37.10 8.58 -32.48
C PRO A 125 38.27 8.87 -31.54
N GLY A 126 38.46 8.00 -30.52
CA GLY A 126 39.51 8.13 -29.52
C GLY A 126 39.19 9.06 -28.34
N SER A 127 38.05 9.75 -28.36
CA SER A 127 37.56 10.54 -27.23
C SER A 127 36.60 9.74 -26.34
N ALA A 128 36.51 10.10 -25.07
CA ALA A 128 35.53 9.51 -24.16
C ALA A 128 34.11 9.99 -24.49
N ILE A 129 33.13 9.09 -24.35
CA ILE A 129 31.70 9.35 -24.48
C ILE A 129 31.00 8.83 -23.23
N THR A 130 30.01 9.56 -22.75
CA THR A 130 29.21 9.17 -21.59
C THR A 130 27.75 9.14 -22.00
N TYR A 131 27.09 8.01 -21.77
CA TYR A 131 25.65 7.87 -21.97
C TYR A 131 24.94 8.01 -20.63
N SER A 132 23.87 8.80 -20.61
CA SER A 132 22.87 8.79 -19.56
C SER A 132 21.74 7.87 -19.97
N ILE A 133 21.45 6.86 -19.16
CA ILE A 133 20.32 5.96 -19.31
C ILE A 133 19.46 6.17 -18.07
N VAL A 134 18.18 6.46 -18.27
CA VAL A 134 17.23 6.71 -17.17
C VAL A 134 16.06 5.77 -17.36
N ALA A 135 15.84 4.88 -16.39
CA ALA A 135 14.64 4.07 -16.27
C ALA A 135 13.69 4.74 -15.28
N THR A 136 12.40 4.76 -15.59
CA THR A 136 11.36 5.43 -14.79
C THR A 136 10.16 4.50 -14.65
N ASN A 137 9.53 4.48 -13.48
CA ASN A 137 8.23 3.86 -13.30
C ASN A 137 7.13 4.92 -13.18
N THR A 138 6.33 5.10 -14.23
CA THR A 138 5.16 6.00 -14.26
C THR A 138 3.88 5.32 -13.75
N GLY A 139 3.96 4.04 -13.37
CA GLY A 139 2.84 3.26 -12.84
C GLY A 139 2.64 3.44 -11.34
N PRO A 140 1.48 3.01 -10.79
CA PRO A 140 1.13 3.22 -9.39
C PRO A 140 1.76 2.22 -8.40
N SER A 141 2.31 1.10 -8.86
CA SER A 141 2.93 0.08 -8.00
C SER A 141 4.43 -0.01 -8.19
N THR A 142 5.14 -0.37 -7.12
CA THR A 142 6.59 -0.61 -7.16
C THR A 142 6.91 -1.79 -8.08
N VAL A 143 7.78 -1.58 -9.06
CA VAL A 143 8.28 -2.65 -9.93
C VAL A 143 9.59 -3.16 -9.35
N THR A 144 9.60 -4.42 -8.91
CA THR A 144 10.81 -5.09 -8.45
C THR A 144 11.35 -6.00 -9.54
N GLY A 145 12.68 -6.04 -9.69
CA GLY A 145 13.31 -6.96 -10.65
C GLY A 145 13.22 -6.53 -12.12
N ALA A 146 12.97 -5.24 -12.40
CA ALA A 146 12.95 -4.75 -13.77
C ALA A 146 14.34 -4.90 -14.41
N SER A 147 14.41 -5.47 -15.62
CA SER A 147 15.66 -5.68 -16.33
C SER A 147 16.01 -4.45 -17.17
N VAL A 148 17.18 -3.86 -16.91
CA VAL A 148 17.79 -2.83 -17.74
C VAL A 148 18.95 -3.47 -18.50
N VAL A 149 18.84 -3.49 -19.83
CA VAL A 149 19.85 -4.10 -20.71
C VAL A 149 20.34 -3.07 -21.74
N ASP A 150 21.66 -2.90 -21.80
CA ASP A 150 22.33 -2.11 -22.82
C ASP A 150 23.55 -2.85 -23.36
N THR A 151 23.44 -3.33 -24.59
CA THR A 151 24.55 -4.00 -25.28
C THR A 151 25.45 -2.96 -25.95
N LEU A 152 26.73 -2.96 -25.60
CA LEU A 152 27.65 -1.98 -26.16
C LEU A 152 27.98 -2.28 -27.63
N PRO A 153 28.09 -1.25 -28.48
CA PRO A 153 28.59 -1.41 -29.83
C PRO A 153 30.09 -1.75 -29.81
N VAL A 154 30.56 -2.49 -30.83
CA VAL A 154 31.97 -2.96 -30.94
C VAL A 154 33.02 -1.84 -30.88
N GLY A 155 32.64 -0.60 -31.22
CA GLY A 155 33.53 0.56 -31.16
C GLY A 155 33.66 1.20 -29.78
N LEU A 156 32.80 0.85 -28.81
CA LEU A 156 32.90 1.34 -27.44
C LEU A 156 33.72 0.37 -26.59
N VAL A 157 34.91 0.79 -26.23
CA VAL A 157 35.89 -0.02 -25.49
C VAL A 157 36.04 0.49 -24.06
N GLY A 158 36.29 -0.43 -23.12
CA GLY A 158 36.61 -0.07 -21.73
C GLY A 158 35.47 0.60 -20.94
N ALA A 159 34.22 0.42 -21.37
CA ALA A 159 33.08 1.04 -20.72
C ALA A 159 32.92 0.57 -19.27
N THR A 160 32.66 1.53 -18.40
CA THR A 160 32.21 1.34 -17.03
C THR A 160 30.91 2.10 -16.85
N TRP A 161 30.11 1.68 -15.88
CA TRP A 161 28.85 2.33 -15.56
C TRP A 161 28.67 2.38 -14.05
N SER A 162 27.90 3.36 -13.61
CA SER A 162 27.40 3.53 -12.25
C SER A 162 25.91 3.80 -12.31
N CYS A 163 25.19 3.43 -11.26
CA CYS A 163 23.77 3.74 -11.16
C CYS A 163 23.44 4.36 -9.80
N THR A 164 22.48 5.28 -9.83
CA THR A 164 21.91 5.95 -8.67
C THR A 164 20.40 5.96 -8.83
N ALA A 165 19.68 5.57 -7.80
CA ALA A 165 18.22 5.54 -7.80
C ALA A 165 17.65 6.54 -6.80
N ASP A 166 16.41 6.98 -7.04
CA ASP A 166 15.65 7.82 -6.12
C ASP A 166 15.33 7.09 -4.79
N PRO A 167 15.01 7.82 -3.70
CA PRO A 167 14.67 7.21 -2.41
C PRO A 167 13.42 6.33 -2.48
N GLY A 168 13.58 5.01 -2.30
CA GLY A 168 12.51 4.02 -2.44
C GLY A 168 12.73 3.08 -3.63
N SER A 169 13.63 3.47 -4.53
CA SER A 169 14.13 2.68 -5.64
C SER A 169 15.53 2.12 -5.35
N ALA A 170 15.98 1.17 -6.17
CA ALA A 170 17.29 0.55 -6.02
C ALA A 170 17.86 0.07 -7.35
N CYS A 171 19.18 0.21 -7.50
CA CYS A 171 19.92 -0.36 -8.62
C CYS A 171 21.33 -0.78 -8.18
N PRO A 172 22.06 -1.57 -9.00
CA PRO A 172 23.44 -1.94 -8.68
C PRO A 172 24.35 -0.71 -8.71
N ALA A 173 25.28 -0.58 -7.76
CA ALA A 173 26.11 0.62 -7.64
C ALA A 173 26.97 0.91 -8.89
N SER A 174 27.55 -0.12 -9.50
CA SER A 174 28.40 0.00 -10.69
C SER A 174 28.67 -1.34 -11.38
N GLY A 175 29.25 -1.26 -12.58
CA GLY A 175 29.75 -2.41 -13.34
C GLY A 175 30.64 -2.02 -14.52
N SER A 176 31.01 -3.01 -15.31
CA SER A 176 31.83 -2.84 -16.52
C SER A 176 31.24 -3.58 -17.70
N GLY A 177 31.59 -3.14 -18.92
CA GLY A 177 30.98 -3.64 -20.15
C GLY A 177 29.55 -3.17 -20.32
N GLY A 178 28.72 -3.99 -21.00
CA GLY A 178 27.30 -3.70 -21.18
C GLY A 178 26.52 -3.73 -19.87
N ILE A 179 25.38 -3.06 -19.86
CA ILE A 179 24.46 -3.10 -18.72
C ILE A 179 23.59 -4.34 -18.86
N ASN A 180 23.52 -5.12 -17.79
CA ASN A 180 22.52 -6.16 -17.58
C ASN A 180 22.21 -6.15 -16.08
N ALA A 181 21.37 -5.20 -15.69
CA ALA A 181 21.10 -4.87 -14.31
C ALA A 181 19.64 -5.13 -13.98
N SER A 182 19.40 -5.56 -12.75
CA SER A 182 18.06 -5.63 -12.17
C SER A 182 17.85 -4.40 -11.29
N VAL A 183 16.75 -3.69 -11.49
CA VAL A 183 16.39 -2.49 -10.71
C VAL A 183 15.04 -2.67 -10.01
N THR A 184 14.87 -1.95 -8.92
CA THR A 184 13.57 -1.72 -8.26
C THR A 184 13.21 -0.26 -8.46
N LEU A 185 12.00 0.01 -8.95
CA LEU A 185 11.51 1.36 -9.23
C LEU A 185 10.17 1.58 -8.51
N ALA A 186 10.16 2.47 -7.52
CA ALA A 186 8.92 2.91 -6.87
C ALA A 186 8.09 3.83 -7.79
N PRO A 187 6.80 4.06 -7.50
CA PRO A 187 5.95 4.92 -8.32
C PRO A 187 6.49 6.34 -8.45
N GLY A 188 6.69 6.80 -9.69
CA GLY A 188 7.22 8.13 -10.02
C GLY A 188 8.74 8.27 -9.94
N ASP A 189 9.45 7.24 -9.49
CA ASP A 189 10.89 7.27 -9.28
C ASP A 189 11.70 6.85 -10.51
N THR A 190 12.99 7.19 -10.48
CA THR A 190 13.99 6.87 -11.49
C THR A 190 15.21 6.10 -10.94
N ALA A 191 15.88 5.38 -11.83
CA ALA A 191 17.19 4.77 -11.64
C ALA A 191 18.05 4.82 -12.91
#